data_AF-A0A920PR08-F1
#
_entry.id   AF-A0A920PR08-F1
#
_cell.length_a   1.000
_cell.length_b   1.000
_cell.length_c   1.000
_cell.angle_alpha   90.00
_cell.angle_beta   90.00
_cell.angle_gamma   90.00
#
_symmetry.space_group_name_H-M   'P 1'
#
loop_
_entity.id
_entity.type
_entity.pdbx_description
1 polymer ?
#
loop_
_entity_poly.entity_id
_entity_poly.type
_entity_poly.pdbx_seq_one_letter_code
_entity_poly.pdbx_strand_id
1 'polypeptide(L)'
;MGKRHYQGGRAQGSSSLCRLSNIRSYKGHRGTALAVSDQEMIDAMYEMATAEGIFPAPEGAATLVGLKKLLDQKFLDPSESVVLFNTGSGYKYLDLISGTKKG
;
A
#
# COMPACT_ATOMS: atom_id res chain seq x y z
N MET A 1 24.25 15.05 9.43
CA MET A 1 24.49 14.85 7.98
C MET A 1 24.32 13.35 7.68
N GLY A 2 23.11 12.85 7.44
CA GLY A 2 22.81 11.42 7.30
C GLY A 2 22.52 11.06 5.85
N LYS A 3 23.27 10.11 5.29
CA LYS A 3 23.18 9.69 3.88
C LYS A 3 21.83 9.04 3.58
N ARG A 4 21.23 9.46 2.46
CA ARG A 4 19.95 8.95 1.92
C ARG A 4 20.20 7.60 1.24
N HIS A 5 19.56 6.54 1.73
CA HIS A 5 19.45 5.27 0.99
C HIS A 5 18.08 5.21 0.32
N TYR A 6 17.98 5.78 -0.87
CA TYR A 6 16.98 5.35 -1.85
C TYR A 6 17.49 4.01 -2.40
N GLN A 7 16.92 2.89 -1.94
CA GLN A 7 17.17 1.57 -2.51
C GLN A 7 16.39 1.49 -3.83
N GLY A 8 16.97 2.05 -4.88
CA GLY A 8 16.48 1.95 -6.25
C GLY A 8 16.66 0.53 -6.79
N GLY A 9 15.74 -0.37 -6.44
CA GLY A 9 15.57 -1.63 -7.15
C GLY A 9 14.82 -1.36 -8.45
N ARG A 10 15.38 -1.79 -9.58
CA ARG A 10 14.74 -1.71 -10.91
C ARG A 10 13.37 -2.40 -10.86
N ALA A 11 12.29 -1.62 -10.84
CA ALA A 11 10.95 -2.11 -11.06
C ALA A 11 10.84 -2.56 -12.52
N GLN A 12 10.86 -3.87 -12.77
CA GLN A 12 10.36 -4.43 -14.02
C GLN A 12 8.86 -4.70 -13.79
N GLY A 13 8.01 -3.82 -14.34
CA GLY A 13 6.56 -3.83 -14.18
C GLY A 13 6.01 -2.43 -13.85
N SER A 14 4.77 -2.14 -14.26
CA SER A 14 4.05 -0.90 -13.93
C SER A 14 3.95 -0.74 -12.41
N SER A 15 4.87 0.01 -11.81
CA SER A 15 4.88 0.24 -10.36
C SER A 15 4.20 1.57 -10.03
N SER A 16 3.17 1.54 -9.17
CA SER A 16 2.59 2.74 -8.59
C SER A 16 3.34 3.10 -7.30
N LEU A 17 3.60 4.40 -7.08
CA LEU A 17 4.36 4.88 -5.93
C LEU A 17 3.40 5.21 -4.79
N CYS A 18 3.35 4.37 -3.75
CA CYS A 18 2.51 4.62 -2.58
C CYS A 18 3.30 5.43 -1.53
N ARG A 19 2.81 6.62 -1.19
CA ARG A 19 3.42 7.47 -0.17
C ARG A 19 2.72 7.24 1.17
N LEU A 20 3.33 6.46 2.05
CA LEU A 20 2.85 6.26 3.41
C LEU A 20 3.35 7.40 4.31
N SER A 21 2.42 8.20 4.79
CA SER A 21 2.67 9.28 5.74
C SER A 21 2.21 8.83 7.11
N ASN A 22 3.13 8.75 8.10
CA ASN A 22 2.75 8.53 9.49
C ASN A 22 2.14 9.83 10.03
N ILE A 23 0.82 9.86 10.28
CA ILE A 23 0.17 11.05 10.85
C ILE A 23 0.48 11.10 12.36
N ARG A 24 1.46 11.92 12.72
CA ARG A 24 1.53 12.58 14.02
C ARG A 24 1.92 14.02 13.77
N SER A 25 0.94 14.93 13.73
CA SER A 25 1.12 16.37 13.54
C SER A 25 2.07 16.98 14.59
N TYR A 26 3.38 16.89 14.37
CA TYR A 26 4.38 17.70 15.03
C TYR A 26 5.65 17.76 14.15
N LYS A 27 6.31 18.92 14.08
CA LYS A 27 7.30 19.37 13.08
C LYS A 27 8.59 18.52 12.89
N GLY A 28 8.49 17.20 12.73
CA GLY A 28 9.64 16.29 12.64
C GLY A 28 9.38 14.95 11.94
N HIS A 29 8.32 14.82 11.13
CA HIS A 29 7.92 13.55 10.52
C HIS A 29 8.94 13.07 9.48
N ARG A 30 9.61 11.94 9.75
CA ARG A 30 10.36 11.19 8.74
C ARG A 30 9.39 10.26 8.00
N GLY A 31 8.64 10.82 7.06
CA GLY A 31 7.83 10.03 6.12
C GLY A 31 8.72 9.22 5.16
N THR A 32 8.15 8.18 4.57
CA THR A 32 8.82 7.35 3.55
C THR A 32 7.87 7.07 2.38
N ALA A 33 8.38 6.51 1.29
CA ALA A 33 7.58 6.10 0.14
C ALA A 33 8.06 4.74 -0.33
N LEU A 34 7.12 3.88 -0.74
CA LEU A 34 7.38 2.53 -1.21
C LEU A 34 6.75 2.35 -2.58
N ALA A 35 7.43 1.58 -3.44
CA ALA A 35 6.82 1.10 -4.66
C ALA A 35 5.96 -0.13 -4.35
N VAL A 36 4.80 -0.18 -4.98
CA VAL A 36 3.87 -1.31 -4.90
C VAL A 36 3.52 -1.72 -6.33
N SER A 37 3.49 -3.02 -6.57
CA SER A 37 3.08 -3.59 -7.86
C SER A 37 1.56 -3.75 -7.93
N ASP A 38 1.03 -3.78 -9.15
CA ASP A 38 -0.40 -4.00 -9.38
C ASP A 38 -0.91 -5.29 -8.75
N GLN A 39 -0.12 -6.38 -8.84
CA GLN A 39 -0.49 -7.66 -8.22
C GLN A 39 -0.57 -7.57 -6.70
N GLU A 40 0.40 -6.92 -6.05
CA GLU A 40 0.36 -6.72 -4.59
C GLU A 40 -0.87 -5.92 -4.16
N MET A 41 -1.29 -4.92 -4.95
CA MET A 41 -2.52 -4.18 -4.68
C MET A 41 -3.75 -5.09 -4.79
N ILE A 42 -3.85 -5.88 -5.86
CA ILE A 42 -4.98 -6.81 -6.07
C ILE A 42 -5.06 -7.83 -4.94
N ASP A 43 -3.93 -8.44 -4.56
CA ASP A 43 -3.88 -9.42 -3.47
C ASP A 43 -4.33 -8.79 -2.14
N ALA A 44 -3.88 -7.56 -1.85
CA ALA A 44 -4.29 -6.82 -0.67
C ALA A 44 -5.78 -6.41 -0.70
N MET A 45 -6.35 -6.14 -1.89
CA MET A 45 -7.80 -5.90 -2.02
C MET A 45 -8.60 -7.13 -1.60
N TYR A 46 -8.20 -8.33 -2.05
CA TYR A 46 -8.85 -9.58 -1.65
C TYR A 46 -8.68 -9.86 -0.16
N GLU A 47 -7.50 -9.62 0.40
CA GLU A 47 -7.24 -9.78 1.82
C GLU A 47 -8.14 -8.89 2.67
N MET A 48 -8.22 -7.59 2.36
CA MET A 48 -9.08 -6.66 3.11
C MET A 48 -10.56 -7.05 3.01
N ALA A 49 -10.98 -7.55 1.85
CA ALA A 49 -12.36 -7.97 1.65
C ALA A 49 -12.70 -9.24 2.44
N THR A 50 -11.77 -10.19 2.52
CA THR A 50 -11.99 -11.48 3.18
C THR A 50 -11.78 -11.43 4.69
N ALA A 51 -10.81 -10.64 5.17
CA ALA A 51 -10.51 -10.52 6.59
C ALA A 51 -11.47 -9.54 7.31
N GLU A 52 -11.74 -8.38 6.71
CA GLU A 52 -12.41 -7.26 7.38
C GLU A 52 -13.73 -6.84 6.69
N GLY A 53 -14.11 -7.48 5.57
CA GLY A 53 -15.29 -7.08 4.80
C GLY A 53 -15.14 -5.74 4.08
N ILE A 54 -13.91 -5.22 3.97
CA ILE A 54 -13.63 -3.93 3.32
C ILE A 54 -13.21 -4.19 1.88
N PHE A 55 -13.92 -3.61 0.91
CA PHE A 55 -13.55 -3.70 -0.50
C PHE A 55 -12.93 -2.38 -1.00
N PRO A 56 -11.62 -2.18 -0.79
CA PRO A 56 -10.96 -0.89 -1.04
C PRO A 56 -10.74 -0.66 -2.53
N ALA A 57 -10.42 0.57 -2.91
CA ALA A 57 -9.79 0.84 -4.20
C ALA A 57 -8.32 0.34 -4.20
N PRO A 58 -7.69 0.11 -5.37
CA PRO A 58 -6.29 -0.30 -5.45
C PRO A 58 -5.33 0.61 -4.67
N GLU A 59 -5.54 1.93 -4.70
CA GLU A 59 -4.73 2.90 -3.98
C GLU A 59 -4.88 2.75 -2.46
N GLY A 60 -6.07 2.37 -1.99
CA GLY A 60 -6.33 2.03 -0.59
C GLY A 60 -5.63 0.74 -0.19
N ALA A 61 -5.72 -0.30 -1.01
CA ALA A 61 -5.03 -1.57 -0.78
C ALA A 61 -3.50 -1.43 -0.80
N ALA A 62 -2.95 -0.53 -1.63
CA ALA A 62 -1.52 -0.21 -1.65
C ALA A 62 -1.00 0.26 -0.28
N THR A 63 -1.84 0.92 0.51
CA THR A 63 -1.46 1.34 1.87
C THR A 63 -1.28 0.16 2.82
N LEU A 64 -2.07 -0.90 2.68
CA LEU A 64 -1.90 -2.14 3.45
C LEU A 64 -0.61 -2.85 3.05
N VAL A 65 -0.32 -2.95 1.75
CA VAL A 65 0.95 -3.53 1.27
C VAL A 65 2.14 -2.79 1.87
N GLY A 66 2.11 -1.45 1.81
CA GLY A 66 3.20 -0.67 2.36
C GLY A 66 3.28 -0.75 3.90
N LEU A 67 2.15 -0.83 4.62
CA LEU A 67 2.16 -1.10 6.07
C LEU A 67 2.90 -2.41 6.38
N LYS A 68 2.56 -3.50 5.69
CA LYS A 68 3.24 -4.80 5.86
C LYS A 68 4.73 -4.71 5.61
N LYS A 69 5.14 -4.11 4.49
CA LYS A 69 6.57 -3.89 4.16
C LYS A 69 7.30 -3.08 5.24
N LEU A 70 6.67 -2.04 5.79
CA LEU A 70 7.28 -1.21 6.82
C LEU A 70 7.37 -1.91 8.19
N LEU A 71 6.40 -2.77 8.53
CA LEU A 71 6.47 -3.62 9.72
C LEU A 71 7.59 -4.66 9.57
N ASP A 72 7.69 -5.32 8.42
CA ASP A 72 8.75 -6.30 8.12
C ASP A 72 10.15 -5.68 8.18
N GLN A 73 10.28 -4.44 7.71
CA GLN A 73 11.52 -3.67 7.78
C GLN A 73 11.80 -3.09 9.18
N LYS A 74 10.92 -3.32 10.15
CA LYS A 74 10.96 -2.72 11.50
C LYS A 74 11.05 -1.19 11.47
N PHE A 75 10.51 -0.59 10.41
CA PHE A 75 10.41 0.86 10.28
C PHE A 75 9.26 1.41 11.13
N LEU A 76 8.17 0.64 11.24
CA LEU A 76 7.06 0.91 12.15
C LEU A 76 7.12 -0.05 13.34
N ASP A 77 6.75 0.46 14.52
CA ASP A 77 6.56 -0.38 15.70
C ASP A 77 5.15 -1.03 15.64
N PRO A 78 5.03 -2.35 15.84
CA PRO A 78 3.74 -3.06 15.77
C PRO A 78 2.69 -2.58 16.79
N SER A 79 3.10 -1.89 17.84
CA SER A 79 2.21 -1.30 18.85
C SER A 79 1.66 0.08 18.47
N GLU A 80 2.14 0.68 17.36
CA GLU A 80 1.64 1.97 16.89
C GLU A 80 0.27 1.86 16.23
N SER A 81 -0.60 2.84 16.49
CA SER A 81 -1.84 2.99 15.75
C SER A 81 -1.56 3.64 14.39
N VAL A 82 -1.92 2.93 13.32
CA VAL A 82 -1.76 3.40 11.94
C VAL A 82 -3.12 3.58 11.29
N VAL A 83 -3.31 4.69 10.58
CA VAL A 83 -4.52 4.94 9.79
C VAL A 83 -4.19 4.74 8.31
N LEU A 84 -4.92 3.83 7.68
CA LEU A 84 -4.83 3.57 6.24
C LEU A 84 -5.90 4.39 5.50
N PHE A 85 -5.47 5.30 4.64
CA PHE A 85 -6.39 6.16 3.89
C PHE A 85 -6.86 5.45 2.62
N ASN A 86 -8.06 4.89 2.68
CA ASN A 86 -8.77 4.41 1.51
C ASN A 86 -9.73 5.50 1.02
N THR A 87 -9.45 6.10 -0.14
CA THR A 87 -10.24 7.22 -0.71
C THR A 87 -11.32 6.76 -1.70
N GLY A 88 -11.43 5.47 -1.98
CA GLY A 88 -12.36 4.93 -2.97
C GLY A 88 -12.84 3.52 -2.64
N SER A 89 -13.65 2.92 -3.52
CA SER A 89 -14.11 1.53 -3.37
C SER A 89 -13.73 0.68 -4.57
N GLY A 90 -13.58 -0.63 -4.33
CA GLY A 90 -13.26 -1.62 -5.36
C GLY A 90 -14.35 -1.79 -6.42
N TYR A 91 -15.57 -1.27 -6.18
CA TYR A 91 -16.70 -1.37 -7.11
C TYR A 91 -16.43 -0.74 -8.49
N LYS A 92 -15.53 0.23 -8.57
CA LYS A 92 -15.13 0.84 -9.85
C LYS A 92 -14.15 -0.03 -10.65
N TYR A 93 -13.65 -1.09 -10.05
CA TYR A 93 -12.54 -1.90 -10.56
C TYR A 93 -12.94 -3.36 -10.77
N LEU A 94 -14.25 -3.65 -10.85
CA LEU A 94 -14.75 -5.01 -11.06
C LEU A 94 -14.13 -5.68 -12.29
N ASP A 95 -13.80 -4.95 -13.34
CA ASP A 95 -13.14 -5.50 -14.54
C ASP A 95 -11.71 -5.99 -14.28
N LEU A 96 -10.99 -5.39 -13.33
CA LEU A 96 -9.64 -5.81 -12.93
C LEU A 96 -9.65 -7.09 -12.08
N ILE A 97 -10.77 -7.33 -11.38
CA ILE A 97 -10.90 -8.35 -10.33
C ILE A 97 -11.72 -9.55 -10.84
N SER A 98 -12.60 -9.33 -11.82
CA SER A 98 -13.48 -10.34 -12.40
C SER A 98 -12.79 -11.29 -13.37
N GLY A 99 -11.51 -11.09 -13.68
CA GLY A 99 -10.72 -11.98 -14.51
C GLY A 99 -11.48 -12.35 -15.78
N THR A 100 -11.77 -11.37 -16.65
CA THR A 100 -12.42 -11.68 -17.92
C THR A 100 -11.49 -12.57 -18.76
N LYS A 101 -11.74 -13.88 -18.72
CA LYS A 101 -11.38 -14.78 -19.81
C LYS A 101 -12.11 -14.28 -21.05
N LYS A 102 -11.44 -13.50 -21.88
CA LYS A 102 -11.73 -13.46 -23.31
C LYS A 102 -11.19 -14.77 -23.89
N GLY A 103 -12.09 -15.73 -24.13
CA GLY A 103 -11.77 -17.01 -24.75
C GLY A 103 -12.81 -18.05 -24.39
#